data_AF-A0A956X8M6-F1
#
_entry.id   AF-A0A956X8M6-F1
#
_cell.length_a   1.000
_cell.length_b   1.000
_cell.length_c   1.000
_cell.angle_alpha   90.00
_cell.angle_beta   90.00
_cell.angle_gamma   90.00
#
_symmetry.space_group_name_H-M   'P 1'
#
loop_
_entity.id
_entity.type
_entity.pdbx_description
1 polymer ?
#
loop_
_entity_poly.entity_id
_entity_poly.type
_entity_poly.pdbx_seq_one_letter_code
_entity_poly.pdbx_strand_id
1 'polypeptide(L)' 'MRAQYRAYLLRLQRSQGQTHWRATLENAHTGELLRFANQNDMLRYLMQVLAVELPASDDQADANSL' A
#
# COMPACT_ATOMS: atom_id res chain seq x y z
N MET A 1 1.53 20.02 21.08
CA MET A 1 1.34 18.68 20.49
C MET A 1 2.48 18.41 19.52
N ARG A 2 3.16 17.26 19.61
CA ARG A 2 4.13 16.85 18.58
C ARG A 2 3.37 16.14 17.46
N ALA A 3 3.53 16.60 16.22
CA ALA A 3 2.96 15.91 15.07
C ALA A 3 3.58 14.52 14.95
N GLN A 4 2.76 13.48 14.76
CA GLN A 4 3.26 12.15 14.41
C GLN A 4 3.63 12.17 12.93
N TYR A 5 4.92 12.13 12.63
CA TYR A 5 5.45 12.17 11.27
C TYR A 5 6.04 10.81 10.90
N ARG A 6 5.70 10.32 9.72
CA ARG A 6 6.27 9.10 9.14
C ARG A 6 6.78 9.41 7.74
N ALA A 7 8.00 9.01 7.43
CA ALA A 7 8.62 9.21 6.12
C ALA A 7 9.13 7.87 5.56
N TYR A 8 8.85 7.63 4.29
CA TYR A 8 9.27 6.44 3.57
C TYR A 8 9.81 6.79 2.20
N LEU A 9 10.83 6.07 1.75
CA LEU A 9 11.25 6.03 0.35
C LEU A 9 10.57 4.84 -0.34
N LEU A 10 9.65 5.15 -1.24
CA LEU A 10 8.97 4.17 -2.09
C LEU A 10 9.75 3.93 -3.37
N ARG A 11 10.00 2.66 -3.69
CA ARG A 11 10.54 2.24 -5.00
C ARG A 11 9.58 1.24 -5.62
N LEU A 12 9.24 1.47 -6.89
CA LEU A 12 8.40 0.60 -7.69
C LEU A 12 9.23 0.08 -8.87
N GLN A 13 9.13 -1.22 -9.12
CA GLN A 13 9.81 -1.85 -10.24
C GLN A 13 8.88 -2.85 -10.93
N ARG A 14 8.94 -2.88 -12.25
CA ARG A 14 8.26 -3.86 -13.09
C ARG A 14 9.20 -4.25 -14.22
N SER A 15 9.43 -5.55 -14.38
CA SER A 15 10.25 -6.11 -15.46
C SER A 15 9.35 -6.59 -16.60
N GLN A 16 9.92 -6.78 -17.80
CA GLN A 16 9.21 -7.45 -18.91
C GLN A 16 8.70 -8.83 -18.44
N GLY A 17 7.44 -9.14 -18.77
CA GLY A 17 6.78 -10.39 -18.38
C GLY A 17 6.18 -10.40 -16.97
N GLN A 18 6.36 -9.35 -16.14
CA GLN A 18 5.66 -9.24 -14.86
C GLN A 18 4.32 -8.52 -15.00
N THR A 19 3.27 -9.14 -14.47
CA THR A 19 1.91 -8.59 -14.44
C THR A 19 1.72 -7.56 -13.34
N HIS A 20 2.50 -7.65 -12.25
CA HIS A 20 2.39 -6.79 -11.08
C HIS A 20 3.67 -5.98 -10.85
N TRP A 21 3.51 -4.79 -10.26
CA TRP A 21 4.62 -3.98 -9.76
C TRP A 21 5.13 -4.53 -8.44
N ARG A 22 6.42 -4.82 -8.35
CA ARG A 22 7.07 -5.07 -7.06
C ARG A 22 7.35 -3.73 -6.40
N ALA A 23 7.15 -3.67 -5.09
CA ALA A 23 7.37 -2.46 -4.33
C ALA A 23 8.36 -2.70 -3.19
N THR A 24 9.13 -1.68 -2.84
CA THR A 24 9.88 -1.65 -1.59
C THR A 24 9.64 -0.33 -0.88
N LEU A 25 9.42 -0.38 0.43
CA LEU A 25 9.33 0.78 1.30
C LEU A 25 10.51 0.77 2.25
N GLU A 26 11.26 1.86 2.29
CA GLU A 26 12.35 2.06 3.24
C GLU A 26 11.96 3.17 4.22
N ASN A 27 11.95 2.88 5.51
CA ASN A 27 11.67 3.88 6.55
C ASN A 27 12.85 4.85 6.64
N ALA A 28 12.60 6.15 6.42
CA ALA A 28 13.65 7.16 6.38
C ALA A 28 14.34 7.39 7.74
N HIS A 29 13.71 6.99 8.84
CA HIS A 29 14.25 7.17 10.19
C HIS A 29 14.99 5.94 10.72
N THR A 30 14.55 4.73 10.36
CA THR A 30 15.12 3.48 10.87
C THR A 30 15.97 2.73 9.85
N GLY A 31 15.84 3.05 8.56
CA GLY A 31 16.43 2.29 7.46
C GLY A 31 15.77 0.92 7.24
N GLU A 32 14.67 0.62 7.94
CA GLU A 32 13.94 -0.64 7.78
C GLU A 32 13.39 -0.75 6.35
N LEU A 33 13.69 -1.86 5.69
CA LEU A 33 13.30 -2.12 4.31
C LEU A 33 12.25 -3.23 4.23
N LEU A 34 11.06 -2.86 3.78
CA LEU A 34 9.94 -3.77 3.51
C LEU A 34 9.84 -4.04 2.02
N ARG A 35 9.57 -5.29 1.66
CA ARG A 35 9.47 -5.75 0.26
C ARG A 35 8.09 -6.34 0.02
N PHE A 36 7.48 -5.98 -1.10
CA PHE A 36 6.15 -6.43 -1.49
C PHE A 36 6.20 -7.03 -2.89
N ALA A 37 5.55 -8.19 -3.04
CA ALA A 37 5.47 -8.90 -4.31
C ALA A 37 4.57 -8.19 -5.33
N ASN A 38 3.60 -7.41 -4.84
CA ASN A 38 2.68 -6.60 -5.64
C ASN A 38 2.41 -5.25 -4.95
N GLN A 39 1.85 -4.29 -5.70
CA GLN A 39 1.51 -2.96 -5.20
C GLN A 39 0.34 -2.94 -4.19
N ASN A 40 -0.58 -3.90 -4.26
CA ASN A 40 -1.77 -3.92 -3.42
C ASN A 40 -1.42 -4.25 -1.97
N ASP A 41 -0.49 -5.18 -1.75
CA ASP A 41 0.01 -5.51 -0.41
C ASP A 41 0.73 -4.31 0.23
N MET A 42 1.50 -3.57 -0.58
CA MET A 42 2.19 -2.35 -0.15
C MET A 42 1.19 -1.24 0.25
N LEU A 43 0.14 -1.04 -0.54
CA LEU A 43 -0.92 -0.07 -0.21
C LEU A 43 -1.65 -0.46 1.07
N ARG A 44 -2.05 -1.73 1.23
CA ARG A 44 -2.70 -2.20 2.48
C ARG A 44 -1.83 -1.92 3.70
N TYR A 45 -0.52 -2.18 3.61
CA TYR A 45 0.42 -1.87 4.68
C TYR A 45 0.42 -0.37 5.01
N LEU A 46 0.56 0.51 4.00
CA LEU A 46 0.57 1.96 4.23
C LEU A 46 -0.73 2.46 4.87
N MET A 47 -1.88 1.94 4.44
CA MET A 47 -3.18 2.32 5.01
C MET A 47 -3.30 1.90 6.47
N GLN A 48 -2.87 0.68 6.81
CA GLN A 48 -2.85 0.20 8.20
C GLN A 48 -1.93 1.04 9.09
N VAL A 49 -0.74 1.39 8.58
CA VAL A 49 0.28 2.19 9.29
C VAL A 49 -0.18 3.62 9.55
N LEU A 50 -0.94 4.19 8.62
CA LEU A 50 -1.47 5.55 8.72
C LEU A 50 -2.82 5.61 9.47
N ALA A 51 -3.36 4.47 9.91
CA ALA A 51 -4.69 4.35 10.51
C ALA A 51 -5.78 5.00 9.64
N VAL A 52 -5.63 4.91 8.31
CA VAL A 52 -6.63 5.37 7.34
C VAL A 52 -7.58 4.21 7.09
N GLU A 53 -8.85 4.38 7.45
CA GLU A 53 -9.90 3.40 7.12
C GLU A 53 -10.08 3.34 5.60
N LEU A 54 -10.06 2.13 5.03
CA LEU A 54 -10.57 1.93 3.67
C LEU A 54 -12.09 2.15 3.72
N PRO A 55 -12.67 3.01 2.87
CA PRO A 55 -14.07 2.80 2.51
C PRO A 55 -14.15 1.38 1.93
N ALA A 56 -15.13 0.61 2.37
CA ALA A 56 -15.38 -0.72 1.82
C ALA A 56 -15.39 -0.61 0.28
N SER A 57 -14.60 -1.45 -0.39
CA SER A 57 -14.69 -1.52 -1.85
C SER A 57 -16.15 -1.81 -2.20
N ASP A 58 -16.81 -0.89 -2.92
CA ASP A 58 -18.12 -1.10 -3.53
C ASP A 58 -18.01 -2.11 -4.69
N ASP A 59 -17.49 -3.32 -4.41
CA ASP A 59 -17.59 -4.50 -5.27
C ASP A 59 -18.89 -5.27 -4.96
N GLN A 60 -19.97 -4.53 -4.66
CA GLN A 60 -21.35 -4.99 -4.70
C GLN A 60 -22.18 -4.04 -5.57
N ALA A 61 -21.77 -3.94 -6.84
CA ALA A 61 -22.69 -3.56 -7.90
C ALA A 61 -23.76 -4.66 -8.04
N ASP A 62 -25.01 -4.27 -7.79
CA ASP A 62 -26.19 -4.77 -8.50
C ASP A 62 -26.45 -6.29 -8.47
N ALA A 63 -26.88 -6.81 -7.31
CA ALA A 63 -27.48 -8.15 -7.23
C ALA A 63 -28.79 -8.19 -6.45
N ASN A 64 -29.53 -7.08 -6.34
CA ASN A 64 -30.90 -7.13 -5.84
C ASN A 64 -31.80 -6.02 -6.40
N SER A 65 -31.98 -6.02 -7.72
CA SER A 65 -33.20 -5.48 -8.35
C SER A 65 -34.00 -6.66 -8.88
N LEU A 66 -34.97 -7.13 -8.07
CA LEU A 66 -36.08 -7.99 -8.47
C LEU A 66 -37.29 -7.61 -7.61
#